data_AF-A0AAN8B5A3-F1
#
_entry.id   AF-A0AAN8B5A3-F1
#
_cell.length_a   1.000
_cell.length_b   1.000
_cell.length_c   1.000
_cell.angle_alpha   90.00
_cell.angle_beta   90.00
_cell.angle_gamma   90.00
#
_symmetry.space_group_name_H-M   'P 1'
#
loop_
_entity.id
_entity.type
_entity.pdbx_description
1 polymer ?
#
loop_
_entity_poly.entity_id
_entity_poly.type
_entity_poly.pdbx_seq_one_letter_code
_entity_poly.pdbx_strand_id
1 'polypeptide(L)'
;MLFRSDYLDKHAATKHHQESVKAHAALIQGSSVHQNSHEAVIGGFKCLYHLTKKEHAHHTNYADLLELAELLGCQYFELKIGKNNYTSHRIIDEMLEILGSVSASVAIGLEVYETTDVSVKKQLDVHVRYMDKNGLLHSQFLDLVTVSDGRADTIVKAIRTILTKKNIPTQRIYGLGTDGAAVMTGRVNGVAKQLQDTFPWMVSVACAAHRLTLCCTDASSGVAYMNSFRDLLQQLHLYFRNSVNRTAVLQAAEECLGLDNLKVKEVKDSRWLSQAMAVSNLQRNLTAVLAALAEETEHKKCSQGVVWLSGHLPLCGISLPASRCAATYQQAVKAVPEGKCQLPCSESAGPCDNGLPPSN
;
A
#
# COMPACT_ATOMS: atom_id res chain seq x y z
N MET A 1 -12.64 -19.08 -15.33
CA MET A 1 -11.39 -19.27 -16.09
C MET A 1 -10.70 -20.51 -15.56
N LEU A 2 -10.57 -21.56 -16.37
CA LEU A 2 -9.83 -22.78 -16.00
C LEU A 2 -8.33 -22.48 -16.04
N PHE A 3 -7.65 -22.72 -14.93
CA PHE A 3 -6.20 -22.58 -14.81
C PHE A 3 -5.53 -23.60 -15.74
N ARG A 4 -4.76 -23.11 -16.70
CA ARG A 4 -4.08 -23.94 -17.70
C ARG A 4 -2.69 -24.33 -17.19
N SER A 5 -2.51 -25.59 -16.82
CA SER A 5 -1.26 -26.12 -16.28
C SER A 5 -0.10 -26.15 -17.29
N ASP A 6 -0.40 -26.17 -18.60
CA ASP A 6 0.60 -26.22 -19.67
C ASP A 6 1.52 -24.98 -19.71
N TYR A 7 1.08 -23.87 -19.11
CA TYR A 7 1.89 -22.66 -18.99
C TYR A 7 3.03 -22.81 -17.98
N LEU A 8 2.83 -23.59 -16.91
CA LEU A 8 3.88 -23.86 -15.92
C LEU A 8 4.95 -24.76 -16.51
N ASP A 9 4.55 -25.77 -17.29
CA ASP A 9 5.48 -26.66 -17.98
C ASP A 9 6.29 -25.91 -19.03
N LYS A 10 5.65 -25.02 -19.80
CA LYS A 10 6.34 -24.13 -20.75
C LYS A 10 7.29 -23.17 -20.05
N HIS A 11 6.88 -22.58 -18.92
CA HIS A 11 7.73 -21.68 -18.13
C HIS A 11 8.96 -22.43 -17.58
N ALA A 12 8.77 -23.64 -17.03
CA ALA A 12 9.86 -24.47 -16.50
C ALA A 12 10.87 -24.87 -17.59
N ALA A 13 10.41 -25.04 -18.83
CA ALA A 13 11.25 -25.31 -19.99
C ALA A 13 11.98 -24.08 -20.54
N THR A 14 11.65 -22.86 -20.09
CA THR A 14 12.32 -21.65 -20.60
C THR A 14 13.77 -21.57 -20.14
N LYS A 15 14.62 -21.06 -21.03
CA LYS A 15 16.04 -20.82 -20.75
C LYS A 15 16.24 -19.94 -19.51
N HIS A 16 15.41 -18.92 -19.32
CA HIS A 16 15.45 -18.05 -18.14
C HIS A 16 15.12 -18.77 -16.83
N HIS A 17 14.13 -19.68 -16.83
CA HIS A 17 13.84 -20.47 -15.64
C HIS A 17 15.02 -21.40 -15.31
N GLN A 18 15.60 -22.06 -16.31
CA GLN A 18 16.77 -22.92 -16.13
C GLN A 18 18.02 -22.15 -15.68
N GLU A 19 18.23 -20.94 -16.19
CA GLU A 19 19.31 -20.02 -15.76
C GLU A 19 19.10 -19.54 -14.33
N SER A 20 17.86 -19.20 -13.94
CA SER A 20 17.51 -18.82 -12.57
C SER A 20 17.72 -19.97 -11.59
N VAL A 21 17.34 -21.20 -11.95
CA VAL A 21 17.58 -22.40 -11.14
C VAL A 21 19.07 -22.68 -11.00
N LYS A 22 19.86 -22.51 -12.08
CA LYS A 22 21.32 -22.63 -12.03
C LYS A 22 21.97 -21.54 -11.18
N ALA A 23 21.50 -20.30 -11.26
CA ALA A 23 21.98 -19.20 -10.41
C ALA A 23 21.67 -19.45 -8.93
N HIS A 24 20.48 -20.00 -8.64
CA HIS A 24 20.09 -20.40 -7.29
C HIS A 24 20.92 -21.59 -6.80
N ALA A 25 21.19 -22.58 -7.64
CA ALA A 25 22.08 -23.70 -7.32
C ALA A 25 23.53 -23.27 -7.11
N ALA A 26 24.01 -22.26 -7.85
CA ALA A 26 25.36 -21.69 -7.67
C ALA A 26 25.49 -20.88 -6.37
N LEU A 27 24.42 -20.18 -5.95
CA LEU A 27 24.31 -19.57 -4.62
C LEU A 27 24.35 -20.63 -3.50
N ILE A 28 23.79 -21.80 -3.74
CA ILE A 28 23.79 -22.93 -2.80
C ILE A 28 25.16 -23.65 -2.77
N GLN A 29 25.94 -23.65 -3.85
CA GLN A 29 27.26 -24.30 -3.90
C GLN A 29 28.35 -23.63 -3.03
N GLY A 30 28.11 -22.43 -2.50
CA GLY A 30 28.95 -21.79 -1.47
C GLY A 30 28.62 -22.21 -0.03
N SER A 31 27.57 -23.00 0.17
CA SER A 31 27.11 -23.45 1.47
C SER A 31 26.88 -24.95 1.41
N SER A 32 27.86 -25.73 1.86
CA SER A 32 27.63 -27.14 2.11
C SER A 32 26.49 -27.26 3.12
N VAL A 33 25.35 -27.82 2.71
CA VAL A 33 24.45 -28.71 3.49
C VAL A 33 23.08 -28.77 2.79
N HIS A 34 22.85 -29.96 2.22
CA HIS A 34 21.59 -30.70 2.12
C HIS A 34 20.37 -30.12 1.36
N GLN A 35 19.82 -31.04 0.55
CA GLN A 35 18.46 -31.07 0.00
C GLN A 35 17.43 -30.54 1.00
N ASN A 36 17.03 -29.27 0.87
CA ASN A 36 16.03 -28.71 1.77
C ASN A 36 14.62 -29.17 1.37
N SER A 37 14.11 -30.06 2.22
CA SER A 37 12.72 -30.48 2.33
C SER A 37 11.80 -29.27 2.44
N HIS A 38 10.57 -29.40 1.95
CA HIS A 38 9.47 -28.45 2.10
C HIS A 38 9.32 -27.91 3.55
N GLU A 39 9.75 -28.70 4.54
CA GLU A 39 9.76 -28.38 5.95
C GLU A 39 10.75 -27.26 6.32
N ALA A 40 11.90 -27.16 5.67
CA ALA A 40 12.86 -26.08 5.89
C ALA A 40 12.26 -24.73 5.47
N VAL A 41 11.61 -24.69 4.29
CA VAL A 41 10.93 -23.49 3.79
C VAL A 41 9.80 -23.07 4.73
N ILE A 42 8.97 -24.02 5.17
CA ILE A 42 7.90 -23.76 6.16
C ILE A 42 8.48 -23.22 7.47
N GLY A 43 9.58 -23.81 7.96
CA GLY A 43 10.27 -23.37 9.17
C GLY A 43 10.76 -21.93 9.07
N GLY A 44 11.40 -21.57 7.95
CA GLY A 44 11.82 -20.19 7.66
C GLY A 44 10.66 -19.19 7.66
N PHE A 45 9.53 -19.53 7.04
CA PHE A 45 8.33 -18.67 7.06
C PHE A 45 7.74 -18.51 8.47
N LYS A 46 7.77 -19.55 9.30
CA LYS A 46 7.30 -19.47 10.70
C LYS A 46 8.20 -18.56 11.55
N CYS A 47 9.52 -18.62 11.35
CA CYS A 47 10.48 -17.70 11.97
C CYS A 47 10.23 -16.25 11.54
N LEU A 48 9.98 -16.00 10.24
CA LEU A 48 9.66 -14.66 9.72
C LEU A 48 8.31 -14.13 10.24
N TYR A 49 7.30 -14.99 10.33
CA TYR A 49 6.02 -14.64 10.91
C TYR A 49 6.15 -14.27 12.40
N HIS A 50 6.95 -15.01 13.17
CA HIS A 50 7.23 -14.71 14.57
C HIS A 50 7.85 -13.32 14.74
N LEU A 51 8.87 -12.99 13.94
CA LEU A 51 9.50 -11.66 13.92
C LEU A 51 8.49 -10.55 13.65
N THR A 52 7.67 -10.74 12.61
CA THR A 52 6.65 -9.78 12.20
C THR A 52 5.57 -9.59 13.27
N LYS A 53 5.11 -10.68 13.88
CA LYS A 53 4.07 -10.67 14.91
C LYS A 53 4.52 -10.00 16.20
N LYS A 54 5.78 -10.18 16.59
CA LYS A 54 6.34 -9.58 17.82
C LYS A 54 6.91 -8.18 17.62
N GLU A 55 6.85 -7.63 16.41
CA GLU A 55 7.46 -6.33 16.03
C GLU A 55 8.96 -6.23 16.42
N HIS A 56 9.65 -7.36 16.51
CA HIS A 56 11.06 -7.37 16.85
C HIS A 56 11.88 -6.97 15.63
N ALA A 57 12.46 -5.77 15.66
CA ALA A 57 13.35 -5.31 14.62
C ALA A 57 14.59 -6.22 14.51
N HIS A 58 15.04 -6.50 13.28
CA HIS A 58 16.12 -7.45 12.86
C HIS A 58 17.48 -7.38 13.61
N HIS A 59 17.61 -6.49 14.60
CA HIS A 59 18.85 -6.09 15.28
C HIS A 59 18.83 -6.30 16.80
N THR A 60 17.74 -6.82 17.39
CA THR A 60 17.70 -7.14 18.84
C THR A 60 17.81 -8.65 19.09
N ASN A 61 18.53 -9.02 20.15
CA ASN A 61 18.83 -10.41 20.53
C ASN A 61 17.60 -11.32 20.51
N TYR A 62 17.77 -12.47 19.87
CA TYR A 62 16.72 -13.38 19.44
C TYR A 62 16.68 -14.69 20.23
N ALA A 63 16.73 -14.66 21.56
CA ALA A 63 16.70 -15.90 22.35
C ALA A 63 15.48 -16.79 21.97
N ASP A 64 14.28 -16.22 21.99
CA ASP A 64 13.03 -16.92 21.63
C ASP A 64 12.97 -17.36 20.16
N LEU A 65 13.58 -16.59 19.23
CA LEU A 65 13.58 -16.92 17.81
C LEU A 65 14.64 -18.00 17.49
N LEU A 66 15.76 -18.02 18.21
CA LEU A 66 16.75 -19.08 18.12
C LEU A 66 16.22 -20.39 18.68
N GLU A 67 15.52 -20.33 19.82
CA GLU A 67 14.79 -21.47 20.37
C GLU A 67 13.75 -21.98 19.37
N LEU A 68 12.97 -21.08 18.77
CA LEU A 68 12.01 -21.43 17.72
C LEU A 68 12.69 -22.04 16.48
N ALA A 69 13.82 -21.48 16.04
CA ALA A 69 14.56 -21.98 14.89
C ALA A 69 15.15 -23.38 15.18
N GLU A 70 15.63 -23.62 16.41
CA GLU A 70 16.10 -24.92 16.85
C GLU A 70 14.98 -25.96 16.89
N LEU A 71 13.82 -25.61 17.46
CA LEU A 71 12.63 -26.47 17.49
C LEU A 71 12.10 -26.80 16.08
N LEU A 72 12.29 -25.90 15.12
CA LEU A 72 11.88 -26.09 13.73
C LEU A 72 12.96 -26.73 12.85
N GLY A 73 14.09 -27.17 13.42
CA GLY A 73 15.20 -27.75 12.65
C GLY A 73 15.88 -26.77 11.69
N CYS A 74 15.70 -25.47 11.91
CA CYS A 74 16.18 -24.38 11.06
C CYS A 74 17.59 -23.88 11.43
N GLN A 75 18.44 -24.79 11.90
CA GLN A 75 19.79 -24.49 12.39
C GLN A 75 20.73 -24.01 11.26
N TYR A 76 20.34 -24.21 9.99
CA TYR A 76 21.06 -23.74 8.80
C TYR A 76 21.07 -22.22 8.63
N PHE A 77 20.24 -21.44 9.36
CA PHE A 77 20.30 -19.99 9.29
C PHE A 77 21.53 -19.39 10.00
N GLU A 78 22.34 -20.19 10.70
CA GLU A 78 23.53 -19.77 11.45
C GLU A 78 23.33 -18.49 12.29
N LEU A 79 22.11 -18.31 12.83
CA LEU A 79 21.77 -17.16 13.63
C LEU A 79 22.55 -17.24 14.94
N LYS A 80 23.37 -16.23 15.23
CA LYS A 80 24.14 -16.13 16.48
C LYS A 80 23.56 -15.04 17.37
N ILE A 81 23.46 -15.29 18.67
CA ILE A 81 23.29 -14.21 19.67
C ILE A 81 24.56 -13.38 19.65
N GLY A 82 24.52 -12.25 18.96
CA GLY A 82 25.61 -11.30 18.88
C GLY A 82 25.03 -9.89 18.89
N LYS A 83 25.78 -8.94 19.45
CA LYS A 83 25.47 -7.50 19.42
C LYS A 83 25.56 -6.95 17.99
N ASN A 84 24.71 -7.38 17.06
CA ASN A 84 24.54 -6.72 15.78
C ASN A 84 23.65 -5.50 15.96
N ASN A 85 24.13 -4.54 16.74
CA ASN A 85 23.61 -3.18 16.71
C ASN A 85 24.25 -2.43 15.52
N TYR A 86 23.73 -1.25 15.15
CA TYR A 86 24.31 -0.42 14.08
C TYR A 86 25.78 -0.03 14.28
N THR A 87 26.37 -0.36 15.44
CA THR A 87 27.80 -0.16 15.74
C THR A 87 28.65 -1.42 15.53
N SER A 88 28.05 -2.53 15.08
CA SER A 88 28.79 -3.74 14.70
C SER A 88 29.65 -3.46 13.48
N HIS A 89 30.90 -3.91 13.52
CA HIS A 89 31.85 -3.72 12.42
C HIS A 89 31.26 -4.13 11.07
N ARG A 90 30.54 -5.26 11.00
CA ARG A 90 29.94 -5.74 9.76
C ARG A 90 28.94 -4.76 9.15
N ILE A 91 28.06 -4.16 9.98
CA ILE A 91 27.07 -3.18 9.51
C ILE A 91 27.77 -1.88 9.11
N ILE A 92 28.79 -1.47 9.86
CA ILE A 92 29.60 -0.29 9.52
C ILE A 92 30.32 -0.53 8.19
N ASP A 93 30.91 -1.70 7.98
CA ASP A 93 31.61 -2.08 6.76
C ASP A 93 30.65 -2.12 5.55
N GLU A 94 29.48 -2.74 5.69
CA GLU A 94 28.42 -2.72 4.67
C GLU A 94 27.99 -1.27 4.32
N MET A 95 27.79 -0.41 5.32
CA MET A 95 27.46 1.01 5.11
C MET A 95 28.60 1.77 4.42
N LEU A 96 29.85 1.49 4.79
CA LEU A 96 31.04 2.11 4.18
C LEU A 96 31.21 1.64 2.74
N GLU A 97 31.00 0.36 2.45
CA GLU A 97 31.03 -0.19 1.09
C GLU A 97 29.97 0.45 0.19
N ILE A 98 28.76 0.63 0.70
CA ILE A 98 27.68 1.32 0.01
C ILE A 98 28.06 2.77 -0.27
N LEU A 99 28.54 3.52 0.73
CA LEU A 99 28.97 4.92 0.55
C LEU A 99 30.16 5.02 -0.42
N GLY A 100 31.09 4.08 -0.37
CA GLY A 100 32.20 3.95 -1.30
C GLY A 100 31.71 3.70 -2.72
N SER A 101 30.73 2.81 -2.89
CA SER A 101 30.13 2.47 -4.20
C SER A 101 29.35 3.65 -4.78
N VAL A 102 28.60 4.38 -3.95
CA VAL A 102 27.92 5.63 -4.35
C VAL A 102 28.95 6.67 -4.79
N SER A 103 30.03 6.85 -4.03
CA SER A 103 31.08 7.83 -4.33
C SER A 103 31.87 7.47 -5.60
N ALA A 104 32.09 6.18 -5.84
CA ALA A 104 32.76 5.68 -7.03
C ALA A 104 31.83 5.65 -8.26
N SER A 105 30.52 5.72 -8.07
CA SER A 105 29.54 5.62 -9.16
C SER A 105 29.76 6.69 -10.22
N VAL A 106 29.62 6.29 -11.48
CA VAL A 106 29.70 7.17 -12.64
C VAL A 106 28.43 7.99 -12.84
N ALA A 107 27.29 7.55 -12.28
CA ALA A 107 26.00 8.21 -12.42
C ALA A 107 25.14 8.05 -11.16
N ILE A 108 24.63 9.18 -10.66
CA ILE A 108 23.85 9.26 -9.44
C ILE A 108 22.48 9.88 -9.75
N GLY A 109 21.43 9.28 -9.20
CA GLY A 109 20.09 9.84 -9.11
C GLY A 109 19.70 10.07 -7.66
N LEU A 110 18.83 11.03 -7.42
CA LEU A 110 18.20 11.28 -6.13
C LEU A 110 16.72 10.93 -6.23
N GLU A 111 16.21 10.26 -5.21
CA GLU A 111 14.78 10.00 -5.05
C GLU A 111 14.35 10.73 -3.76
N VAL A 112 13.48 11.72 -3.89
CA VAL A 112 13.16 12.63 -2.80
C VAL A 112 11.65 12.66 -2.57
N TYR A 113 11.26 12.36 -1.34
CA TYR A 113 9.86 12.38 -0.90
C TYR A 113 9.70 13.25 0.34
N GLU A 114 8.59 13.98 0.40
CA GLU A 114 8.19 14.76 1.56
C GLU A 114 6.96 14.13 2.20
N THR A 115 6.95 14.04 3.53
CA THR A 115 5.78 13.59 4.29
C THR A 115 5.65 14.40 5.58
N THR A 116 4.44 14.43 6.13
CA THR A 116 4.20 14.94 7.48
C THR A 116 4.10 13.77 8.46
N ASP A 117 4.87 13.79 9.53
CA ASP A 117 4.83 12.75 10.57
C ASP A 117 3.67 12.96 11.57
N VAL A 118 3.52 12.04 12.53
CA VAL A 118 2.46 12.08 13.55
C VAL A 118 2.58 13.26 14.51
N SER A 119 3.76 13.90 14.59
CA SER A 119 4.01 15.12 15.37
C SER A 119 3.81 16.40 14.56
N VAL A 120 3.25 16.28 13.35
CA VAL A 120 2.99 17.39 12.41
C VAL A 120 4.29 18.05 11.93
N LYS A 121 5.41 17.31 11.93
CA LYS A 121 6.68 17.79 11.38
C LYS A 121 6.87 17.30 9.96
N LYS A 122 7.41 18.16 9.12
CA LYS A 122 7.77 17.83 7.74
C LYS A 122 9.07 17.04 7.72
N GLN A 123 9.03 15.84 7.17
CA GLN A 123 10.16 14.96 6.99
C GLN A 123 10.49 14.86 5.50
N LEU A 124 11.76 15.03 5.18
CA LEU A 124 12.31 14.86 3.85
C LEU A 124 13.11 13.56 3.83
N ASP A 125 12.56 12.58 3.11
CA ASP A 125 13.19 11.29 2.86
C ASP A 125 13.99 11.37 1.57
N VAL A 126 15.28 11.03 1.65
CA VAL A 126 16.20 11.09 0.53
C VAL A 126 16.84 9.72 0.33
N HIS A 127 16.62 9.18 -0.85
CA HIS A 127 17.28 7.99 -1.36
C HIS A 127 18.27 8.36 -2.47
N VAL A 128 19.35 7.61 -2.56
CA VAL A 128 20.33 7.70 -3.65
C VAL A 128 20.20 6.47 -4.53
N ARG A 129 20.14 6.72 -5.84
CA ARG A 129 20.21 5.68 -6.86
C ARG A 129 21.54 5.77 -7.57
N TYR A 130 22.29 4.68 -7.64
CA TYR A 130 23.63 4.71 -8.21
C TYR A 130 23.91 3.45 -9.03
N MET A 131 24.85 3.55 -9.95
CA MET A 131 25.34 2.42 -10.74
C MET A 131 26.62 1.87 -10.11
N ASP A 132 26.66 0.57 -9.83
CA ASP A 132 27.88 -0.08 -9.33
C ASP A 132 28.90 -0.34 -10.45
N LYS A 133 30.05 -0.90 -10.08
CA LYS A 133 31.14 -1.26 -11.00
C LYS A 133 30.76 -2.30 -12.07
N ASN A 134 29.68 -3.06 -11.85
CA ASN A 134 29.17 -4.07 -12.78
C ASN A 134 28.06 -3.50 -13.69
N GLY A 135 27.71 -2.21 -13.54
CA GLY A 135 26.63 -1.58 -14.29
C GLY A 135 25.23 -1.85 -13.70
N LEU A 136 25.13 -2.42 -12.50
CA LEU A 136 23.84 -2.66 -11.85
C LEU A 136 23.38 -1.40 -11.11
N LEU A 137 22.09 -1.12 -11.23
CA LEU A 137 21.45 -0.01 -10.52
C LEU A 137 21.00 -0.44 -9.13
N HIS A 138 21.39 0.34 -8.13
CA HIS A 138 21.03 0.16 -6.73
C HIS A 138 20.31 1.40 -6.23
N SER A 139 19.31 1.23 -5.37
CA SER A 139 18.66 2.32 -4.65
C SER A 139 18.88 2.10 -3.16
N GLN A 140 19.38 3.13 -2.48
CA GLN A 140 19.72 3.08 -1.07
C GLN A 140 19.19 4.29 -0.32
N PHE A 141 18.70 4.08 0.89
CA PHE A 141 18.39 5.18 1.81
C PHE A 141 19.65 6.00 2.13
N LEU A 142 19.55 7.33 1.99
CA LEU A 142 20.68 8.24 2.24
C LEU A 142 20.53 8.99 3.56
N ASP A 143 19.39 9.65 3.76
CA ASP A 143 19.08 10.39 4.98
C ASP A 143 17.59 10.69 5.11
N LEU A 144 17.13 10.89 6.34
CA LEU A 144 15.79 11.34 6.69
C LEU A 144 15.94 12.58 7.57
N VAL A 145 15.55 13.73 7.05
CA VAL A 145 15.75 15.01 7.75
C VAL A 145 14.45 15.74 7.98
N THR A 146 14.31 16.33 9.16
CA THR A 146 13.19 17.24 9.44
C THR A 146 13.47 18.59 8.80
N VAL A 147 12.50 19.09 8.02
CA VAL A 147 12.55 20.41 7.40
C VAL A 147 11.56 21.35 8.08
N SER A 148 11.86 22.65 8.10
CA SER A 148 11.02 23.65 8.78
C SER A 148 9.69 23.90 8.06
N ASP A 149 9.69 23.75 6.75
CA ASP A 149 8.52 23.93 5.89
C ASP A 149 8.68 23.13 4.58
N GLY A 150 7.60 23.05 3.80
CA GLY A 150 7.58 22.37 2.50
C GLY A 150 7.89 23.28 1.31
N ARG A 151 8.63 24.39 1.50
CA ARG A 151 9.01 25.27 0.37
C ARG A 151 10.22 24.71 -0.37
N ALA A 152 10.29 25.01 -1.67
CA ALA A 152 11.36 24.52 -2.53
C ALA A 152 12.75 24.90 -2.02
N ASP A 153 12.98 26.16 -1.60
CA ASP A 153 14.28 26.62 -1.10
C ASP A 153 14.75 25.83 0.13
N THR A 154 13.83 25.56 1.06
CA THR A 154 14.08 24.78 2.27
C THR A 154 14.50 23.36 1.92
N ILE A 155 13.76 22.72 1.00
CA ILE A 155 14.04 21.36 0.52
C ILE A 155 15.39 21.31 -0.20
N VAL A 156 15.67 22.25 -1.11
CA VAL A 156 16.94 22.33 -1.86
C VAL A 156 18.12 22.50 -0.90
N LYS A 157 17.98 23.38 0.11
CA LYS A 157 19.00 23.58 1.13
C LYS A 157 19.25 22.30 1.94
N ALA A 158 18.18 21.59 2.31
CA ALA A 158 18.30 20.31 3.02
C ALA A 158 19.01 19.26 2.16
N ILE A 159 18.63 19.10 0.89
CA ILE A 159 19.29 18.18 -0.06
C ILE A 159 20.77 18.50 -0.17
N ARG A 160 21.14 19.76 -0.41
CA ARG A 160 22.56 20.17 -0.49
C ARG A 160 23.32 19.87 0.79
N THR A 161 22.70 20.11 1.94
CA THR A 161 23.31 19.83 3.24
C THR A 161 23.58 18.33 3.41
N ILE A 162 22.63 17.47 3.02
CA ILE A 162 22.81 16.01 3.02
C ILE A 162 23.96 15.61 2.09
N LEU A 163 23.95 16.08 0.83
CA LEU A 163 24.97 15.74 -0.16
C LEU A 163 26.38 16.13 0.32
N THR A 164 26.54 17.34 0.89
CA THR A 164 27.82 17.79 1.45
C THR A 164 28.21 16.97 2.67
N LYS A 165 27.30 16.75 3.63
CA LYS A 165 27.58 16.00 4.87
C LYS A 165 27.97 14.55 4.59
N LYS A 166 27.38 13.93 3.57
CA LYS A 166 27.62 12.55 3.15
C LYS A 166 28.69 12.43 2.07
N ASN A 167 29.30 13.56 1.68
CA ASN A 167 30.36 13.65 0.68
C ASN A 167 30.00 13.04 -0.69
N ILE A 168 28.74 13.23 -1.11
CA ILE A 168 28.23 12.69 -2.38
C ILE A 168 28.75 13.54 -3.55
N PRO A 169 29.32 12.94 -4.61
CA PRO A 169 29.89 13.68 -5.72
C PRO A 169 28.79 14.31 -6.58
N THR A 170 28.54 15.59 -6.33
CA THR A 170 27.42 16.33 -6.94
C THR A 170 27.54 16.51 -8.46
N GLN A 171 28.76 16.45 -9.01
CA GLN A 171 29.02 16.56 -10.45
C GLN A 171 28.49 15.38 -11.26
N ARG A 172 28.13 14.28 -10.59
CA ARG A 172 27.61 13.05 -11.20
C ARG A 172 26.12 12.86 -10.95
N ILE A 173 25.43 13.89 -10.48
CA ILE A 173 23.97 13.85 -10.29
C ILE A 173 23.30 14.12 -11.64
N TYR A 174 22.63 13.10 -12.16
CA TYR A 174 21.94 13.13 -13.45
C TYR A 174 20.43 12.88 -13.33
N GLY A 175 19.93 12.45 -12.17
CA GLY A 175 18.53 12.11 -12.00
C GLY A 175 17.92 12.70 -10.73
N LEU A 176 16.65 13.11 -10.80
CA LEU A 176 15.82 13.47 -9.66
C LEU A 176 14.42 12.89 -9.81
N GLY A 177 14.08 11.89 -8.99
CA GLY A 177 12.74 11.33 -8.83
C GLY A 177 11.97 12.02 -7.70
N THR A 178 10.76 12.50 -7.96
CA THR A 178 9.87 13.14 -6.96
C THR A 178 8.42 12.71 -7.13
N ASP A 179 7.54 13.04 -6.18
CA ASP A 179 6.10 12.74 -6.22
C ASP A 179 5.31 13.51 -7.29
N GLY A 180 5.93 14.51 -7.94
CA GLY A 180 5.28 15.34 -8.95
C GLY A 180 4.56 16.57 -8.39
N ALA A 181 4.63 16.84 -7.08
CA ALA A 181 4.01 18.02 -6.49
C ALA A 181 4.53 19.32 -7.13
N ALA A 182 3.70 20.36 -7.18
CA ALA A 182 4.05 21.63 -7.81
C ALA A 182 5.32 22.27 -7.20
N VAL A 183 5.55 22.09 -5.89
CA VAL A 183 6.76 22.55 -5.23
C VAL A 183 8.01 21.77 -5.68
N MET A 184 7.86 20.50 -6.04
CA MET A 184 8.96 19.66 -6.50
C MET A 184 9.26 19.90 -7.99
N THR A 185 8.22 20.03 -8.82
CA THR A 185 8.33 20.04 -10.29
C THR A 185 8.09 21.40 -10.95
N GLY A 186 7.83 22.45 -10.17
CA GLY A 186 7.56 23.79 -10.67
C GLY A 186 8.66 24.32 -11.61
N ARG A 187 8.25 24.84 -12.77
CA ARG A 187 9.16 25.27 -13.85
C ARG A 187 10.03 26.47 -13.52
N VAL A 188 9.60 27.33 -12.59
CA VAL A 188 10.28 28.58 -12.23
C VAL A 188 11.02 28.43 -10.90
N ASN A 189 10.31 28.03 -9.84
CA ASN A 189 10.84 27.97 -8.48
C ASN A 189 10.75 26.59 -7.84
N GLY A 190 10.49 25.53 -8.61
CA GLY A 190 10.41 24.18 -8.06
C GLY A 190 11.78 23.62 -7.67
N VAL A 191 11.80 22.62 -6.78
CA VAL A 191 13.03 21.93 -6.34
C VAL A 191 13.84 21.42 -7.52
N ALA A 192 13.19 20.78 -8.50
CA ALA A 192 13.81 20.28 -9.71
C ALA A 192 14.53 21.39 -10.49
N LYS A 193 13.88 22.56 -10.66
CA LYS A 193 14.44 23.69 -11.38
C LYS A 193 15.66 24.27 -10.65
N GLN A 194 15.54 24.49 -9.35
CA GLN A 194 16.65 25.03 -8.54
C GLN A 194 17.85 24.09 -8.45
N LEU A 195 17.62 22.77 -8.42
CA LEU A 195 18.69 21.79 -8.49
C LEU A 195 19.30 21.74 -9.89
N GLN A 196 18.50 21.84 -10.95
CA GLN A 196 19.00 21.92 -12.34
C GLN A 196 19.90 23.14 -12.57
N ASP A 197 19.63 24.26 -11.91
CA ASP A 197 20.48 25.45 -12.00
C ASP A 197 21.89 25.21 -11.44
N THR A 198 22.09 24.17 -10.62
CA THR A 198 23.42 23.73 -10.16
C THR A 198 23.89 22.43 -10.80
N PHE A 199 22.98 21.57 -11.23
CA PHE A 199 23.24 20.31 -11.91
C PHE A 199 22.60 20.36 -13.31
N PRO A 200 23.24 21.04 -14.29
CA PRO A 200 22.60 21.35 -15.58
C PRO A 200 22.14 20.12 -16.38
N TRP A 201 22.79 18.98 -16.15
CA TRP A 201 22.50 17.72 -16.84
C TRP A 201 21.47 16.85 -16.11
N MET A 202 20.92 17.32 -14.99
CA MET A 202 19.98 16.56 -14.18
C MET A 202 18.59 16.50 -14.85
N VAL A 203 18.09 15.30 -15.07
CA VAL A 203 16.73 15.05 -15.53
C VAL A 203 15.82 14.81 -14.33
N SER A 204 14.72 15.57 -14.25
CA SER A 204 13.69 15.34 -13.24
C SER A 204 12.56 14.48 -13.80
N VAL A 205 12.16 13.46 -13.03
CA VAL A 205 11.09 12.52 -13.36
C VAL A 205 10.08 12.51 -12.23
N ALA A 206 8.83 12.81 -12.55
CA ALA A 206 7.72 12.66 -11.62
C ALA A 206 7.32 11.17 -11.49
N CYS A 207 6.97 10.76 -10.27
CA CYS A 207 6.62 9.40 -9.92
C CYS A 207 5.44 8.88 -10.75
N ALA A 208 5.65 7.79 -11.49
CA ALA A 208 4.61 7.18 -12.32
C ALA A 208 3.41 6.69 -11.49
N ALA A 209 3.65 6.18 -10.27
CA ALA A 209 2.58 5.75 -9.38
C ALA A 209 1.69 6.91 -8.92
N HIS A 210 2.28 8.06 -8.60
CA HIS A 210 1.52 9.27 -8.26
C HIS A 210 0.75 9.79 -9.47
N ARG A 211 1.38 9.83 -10.66
CA ARG A 211 0.70 10.23 -11.91
C ARG A 211 -0.49 9.33 -12.25
N LEU A 212 -0.34 8.02 -12.11
CA LEU A 212 -1.43 7.07 -12.32
C LEU A 212 -2.57 7.32 -11.32
N THR A 213 -2.23 7.55 -10.05
CA THR A 213 -3.21 7.88 -9.01
C THR A 213 -3.99 9.15 -9.36
N LEU A 214 -3.29 10.23 -9.76
CA LEU A 214 -3.92 11.49 -10.18
C LEU A 214 -4.85 11.28 -11.39
N CYS A 215 -4.40 10.55 -12.41
CA CYS A 215 -5.22 10.25 -13.58
C CYS A 215 -6.51 9.49 -13.22
N CYS A 216 -6.42 8.51 -12.32
CA CYS A 216 -7.59 7.78 -11.82
C CYS A 216 -8.53 8.70 -11.02
N THR A 217 -7.97 9.57 -10.16
CA THR A 217 -8.76 10.53 -9.39
C THR A 217 -9.51 11.48 -10.32
N ASP A 218 -8.82 12.07 -11.30
CA ASP A 218 -9.42 12.97 -12.29
C ASP A 218 -10.52 12.27 -13.09
N ALA A 219 -10.25 11.06 -13.60
CA ALA A 219 -11.25 10.29 -14.35
C ALA A 219 -12.48 9.93 -13.51
N SER A 220 -12.28 9.53 -12.24
CA SER A 220 -13.38 9.18 -11.34
C SER A 220 -14.20 10.40 -10.90
N SER A 221 -13.58 11.58 -10.81
CA SER A 221 -14.27 12.81 -10.41
C SER A 221 -15.39 13.21 -11.39
N GLY A 222 -15.26 12.85 -12.67
CA GLY A 222 -16.29 13.06 -13.69
C GLY A 222 -17.46 12.07 -13.63
N VAL A 223 -17.37 11.00 -12.83
CA VAL A 223 -18.40 9.97 -12.71
C VAL A 223 -19.14 10.16 -11.39
N ALA A 224 -20.35 10.72 -11.46
CA ALA A 224 -21.16 11.03 -10.27
C ALA A 224 -21.32 9.85 -9.30
N TYR A 225 -21.57 8.64 -9.83
CA TYR A 225 -21.68 7.43 -9.03
C TYR A 225 -20.40 7.12 -8.22
N MET A 226 -19.21 7.33 -8.80
CA MET A 226 -17.95 7.07 -8.11
C MET A 226 -17.75 8.04 -6.94
N ASN A 227 -18.14 9.31 -7.12
CA ASN A 227 -18.11 10.30 -6.04
C ASN A 227 -19.08 9.91 -4.92
N SER A 228 -20.35 9.61 -5.23
CA SER A 228 -21.35 9.20 -4.24
C SER A 228 -20.95 7.92 -3.50
N PHE A 229 -20.38 6.95 -4.21
CA PHE A 229 -19.92 5.70 -3.62
C PHE A 229 -18.70 5.90 -2.72
N ARG A 230 -17.73 6.73 -3.13
CA ARG A 230 -16.61 7.14 -2.28
C ARG A 230 -17.10 7.81 -1.00
N ASP A 231 -18.04 8.74 -1.11
CA ASP A 231 -18.59 9.46 0.03
C ASP A 231 -19.33 8.50 0.98
N LEU A 232 -20.05 7.51 0.45
CA LEU A 232 -20.66 6.44 1.23
C LEU A 232 -19.61 5.63 2.01
N LEU A 233 -18.53 5.20 1.36
CA LEU A 233 -17.44 4.47 2.04
C LEU A 233 -16.85 5.30 3.18
N GLN A 234 -16.63 6.59 2.94
CA GLN A 234 -16.09 7.50 3.95
C GLN A 234 -17.06 7.70 5.11
N GLN A 235 -18.36 7.86 4.84
CA GLN A 235 -19.40 7.98 5.86
C GLN A 235 -19.50 6.70 6.71
N LEU A 236 -19.50 5.52 6.09
CA LEU A 236 -19.48 4.24 6.80
C LEU A 236 -18.26 4.12 7.70
N HIS A 237 -17.08 4.46 7.18
CA HIS A 237 -15.86 4.46 7.98
C HIS A 237 -15.98 5.35 9.23
N LEU A 238 -16.39 6.62 9.04
CA LEU A 238 -16.55 7.57 10.14
C LEU A 238 -17.65 7.15 11.12
N TYR A 239 -18.73 6.54 10.63
CA TYR A 239 -19.85 6.08 11.44
C TYR A 239 -19.43 5.05 12.48
N PHE A 240 -18.63 4.06 12.07
CA PHE A 240 -18.11 3.03 12.99
C PHE A 240 -16.90 3.55 13.78
N ARG A 241 -15.92 4.19 13.12
CA ARG A 241 -14.69 4.68 13.77
C ARG A 241 -14.96 5.59 14.97
N ASN A 242 -15.96 6.46 14.87
CA ASN A 242 -16.24 7.47 15.89
C ASN A 242 -17.06 6.92 17.08
N SER A 243 -17.42 5.64 17.09
CA SER A 243 -18.21 5.05 18.16
C SER A 243 -17.72 3.64 18.51
N VAL A 244 -17.23 3.51 19.74
CA VAL A 244 -16.85 2.21 20.31
C VAL A 244 -18.05 1.26 20.35
N ASN A 245 -19.24 1.77 20.68
CA ASN A 245 -20.46 0.97 20.72
C ASN A 245 -20.84 0.43 19.34
N ARG A 246 -20.83 1.28 18.30
CA ARG A 246 -21.13 0.83 16.92
C ARG A 246 -20.10 -0.16 16.41
N THR A 247 -18.83 0.05 16.75
CA THR A 247 -17.76 -0.89 16.42
C THR A 247 -17.99 -2.25 17.10
N ALA A 248 -18.39 -2.26 18.37
CA ALA A 248 -18.70 -3.50 19.09
C ALA A 248 -19.91 -4.24 18.48
N VAL A 249 -20.96 -3.52 18.07
CA VAL A 249 -22.11 -4.12 17.37
C VAL A 249 -21.68 -4.76 16.05
N LEU A 250 -20.84 -4.08 15.26
CA LEU A 250 -20.29 -4.65 14.03
C LEU A 250 -19.48 -5.93 14.30
N GLN A 251 -18.63 -5.93 15.33
CA GLN A 251 -17.83 -7.10 15.70
C GLN A 251 -18.70 -8.26 16.15
N ALA A 252 -19.75 -8.00 16.92
CA ALA A 252 -20.71 -9.03 17.32
C ALA A 252 -21.45 -9.64 16.10
N ALA A 253 -21.80 -8.80 15.12
CA ALA A 253 -22.40 -9.26 13.86
C ALA A 253 -21.42 -10.10 13.03
N GLU A 254 -20.15 -9.71 12.96
CA GLU A 254 -19.08 -10.47 12.30
C GLU A 254 -18.91 -11.85 12.95
N GLU A 255 -18.84 -11.91 14.29
CA GLU A 255 -18.74 -13.16 15.05
C GLU A 255 -19.95 -14.07 14.83
N CYS A 256 -21.17 -13.52 14.89
CA CYS A 256 -22.40 -14.30 14.68
C CYS A 256 -22.51 -14.89 13.27
N LEU A 257 -21.98 -14.20 12.27
CA LEU A 257 -21.99 -14.62 10.88
C LEU A 257 -20.76 -15.46 10.48
N GLY A 258 -19.81 -15.65 11.40
CA GLY A 258 -18.56 -16.37 11.14
C GLY A 258 -17.66 -15.67 10.12
N LEU A 259 -17.70 -14.34 10.07
CA LEU A 259 -16.89 -13.52 9.16
C LEU A 259 -15.59 -13.07 9.83
N ASP A 260 -14.60 -12.74 9.01
CA ASP A 260 -13.35 -12.16 9.49
C ASP A 260 -13.61 -10.79 10.15
N ASN A 261 -12.91 -10.46 11.23
CA ASN A 261 -13.00 -9.15 11.88
C ASN A 261 -12.24 -8.09 11.04
N LEU A 262 -12.90 -7.59 9.99
CA LEU A 262 -12.33 -6.61 9.05
C LEU A 262 -12.92 -5.24 9.32
N LYS A 263 -12.05 -4.31 9.73
CA LYS A 263 -12.44 -2.90 9.88
C LYS A 263 -12.90 -2.32 8.55
N VAL A 264 -13.98 -1.52 8.61
CA VAL A 264 -14.35 -0.58 7.54
C VAL A 264 -13.22 0.43 7.38
N LYS A 265 -12.52 0.37 6.25
CA LYS A 265 -11.32 1.19 6.00
C LYS A 265 -11.70 2.58 5.52
N GLU A 266 -10.87 3.53 5.91
CA GLU A 266 -10.90 4.90 5.40
C GLU A 266 -10.48 4.92 3.93
N VAL A 267 -11.17 5.73 3.12
CA VAL A 267 -10.74 6.04 1.77
C VAL A 267 -9.90 7.31 1.81
N LYS A 268 -8.67 7.24 1.31
CA LYS A 268 -7.74 8.37 1.28
C LYS A 268 -7.52 8.84 -0.16
N ASP A 269 -7.71 10.12 -0.41
CA ASP A 269 -7.58 10.74 -1.74
C ASP A 269 -6.19 10.55 -2.36
N SER A 270 -5.14 10.57 -1.55
CA SER A 270 -3.76 10.44 -2.03
C SER A 270 -3.31 8.99 -2.28
N ARG A 271 -4.13 7.99 -1.97
CA ARG A 271 -3.74 6.58 -2.01
C ARG A 271 -4.88 5.72 -2.54
N TRP A 272 -5.03 5.61 -3.85
CA TRP A 272 -6.07 4.78 -4.51
C TRP A 272 -6.15 3.34 -3.98
N LEU A 273 -5.02 2.74 -3.57
CA LEU A 273 -4.99 1.42 -2.93
C LEU A 273 -5.91 1.36 -1.68
N SER A 274 -6.11 2.48 -0.99
CA SER A 274 -7.03 2.56 0.15
C SER A 274 -8.49 2.33 -0.27
N GLN A 275 -8.91 2.79 -1.46
CA GLN A 275 -10.27 2.56 -1.96
C GLN A 275 -10.47 1.09 -2.34
N ALA A 276 -9.50 0.47 -3.03
CA ALA A 276 -9.57 -0.95 -3.36
C ALA A 276 -9.66 -1.82 -2.08
N MET A 277 -8.87 -1.50 -1.07
CA MET A 277 -8.94 -2.18 0.24
C MET A 277 -10.26 -1.91 0.96
N ALA A 278 -10.78 -0.68 0.95
CA ALA A 278 -12.06 -0.34 1.57
C ALA A 278 -13.22 -1.09 0.92
N VAL A 279 -13.24 -1.15 -0.41
CA VAL A 279 -14.24 -1.92 -1.17
C VAL A 279 -14.11 -3.41 -0.89
N SER A 280 -12.89 -3.97 -0.90
CA SER A 280 -12.69 -5.39 -0.63
C SER A 280 -13.11 -5.78 0.78
N ASN A 281 -12.77 -4.98 1.79
CA ASN A 281 -13.20 -5.22 3.17
C ASN A 281 -14.71 -5.09 3.30
N LEU A 282 -15.31 -4.05 2.71
CA LEU A 282 -16.75 -3.88 2.73
C LEU A 282 -17.46 -5.05 2.04
N GLN A 283 -16.96 -5.52 0.89
CA GLN A 283 -17.58 -6.65 0.17
C GLN A 283 -17.54 -7.93 1.00
N ARG A 284 -16.43 -8.21 1.70
CA ARG A 284 -16.28 -9.40 2.56
C ARG A 284 -17.17 -9.34 3.81
N ASN A 285 -17.38 -8.14 4.35
CA ASN A 285 -18.16 -7.93 5.58
C ASN A 285 -19.50 -7.23 5.35
N LEU A 286 -19.98 -7.16 4.11
CA LEU A 286 -21.17 -6.40 3.75
C LEU A 286 -22.38 -6.84 4.58
N THR A 287 -22.50 -8.15 4.76
CA THR A 287 -23.56 -8.79 5.53
C THR A 287 -23.57 -8.36 7.00
N ALA A 288 -22.40 -8.32 7.64
CA ALA A 288 -22.26 -7.85 9.01
C ALA A 288 -22.51 -6.33 9.13
N VAL A 289 -22.02 -5.55 8.18
CA VAL A 289 -22.26 -4.10 8.13
C VAL A 289 -23.76 -3.80 8.02
N LEU A 290 -24.47 -4.47 7.11
CA LEU A 290 -25.92 -4.30 6.95
C LEU A 290 -26.68 -4.69 8.21
N ALA A 291 -26.30 -5.80 8.84
CA ALA A 291 -26.98 -6.26 10.04
C ALA A 291 -26.72 -5.34 11.24
N ALA A 292 -25.51 -4.84 11.40
CA ALA A 292 -25.18 -3.83 12.43
C ALA A 292 -25.94 -2.51 12.21
N LEU A 293 -26.11 -2.08 10.96
CA LEU A 293 -26.92 -0.90 10.63
C LEU A 293 -28.41 -1.14 10.90
N ALA A 294 -28.92 -2.33 10.60
CA ALA A 294 -30.31 -2.71 10.86
C ALA A 294 -30.62 -2.70 12.37
N GLU A 295 -29.76 -3.29 13.20
CA GLU A 295 -29.90 -3.29 14.67
C GLU A 295 -29.94 -1.86 15.24
N GLU A 296 -29.09 -0.96 14.72
CA GLU A 296 -29.13 0.46 15.07
C GLU A 296 -30.45 1.13 14.68
N THR A 297 -31.04 0.81 13.51
CA THR A 297 -32.34 1.39 13.11
C THR A 297 -33.50 0.89 13.97
N GLU A 298 -33.43 -0.34 14.48
CA GLU A 298 -34.42 -0.88 15.41
C GLU A 298 -34.30 -0.24 16.80
N HIS A 299 -33.08 -0.01 17.27
CA HIS A 299 -32.82 0.69 18.53
C HIS A 299 -33.13 2.20 18.47
N LYS A 300 -32.98 2.85 17.31
CA LYS A 300 -33.25 4.29 17.09
C LYS A 300 -34.66 4.64 16.61
N LYS A 301 -35.65 3.76 16.82
CA LYS A 301 -37.06 4.20 16.75
C LYS A 301 -37.42 5.33 17.75
N CYS A 302 -36.45 5.78 18.56
CA CYS A 302 -36.46 7.08 19.22
C CYS A 302 -35.34 7.99 18.63
N SER A 303 -35.73 9.07 17.95
CA SER A 303 -34.94 10.19 17.39
C SER A 303 -34.30 10.04 15.99
N GLN A 304 -34.69 10.98 15.12
CA GLN A 304 -34.41 11.11 13.67
C GLN A 304 -32.90 11.18 13.34
N GLY A 305 -32.46 10.46 12.30
CA GLY A 305 -31.11 10.65 11.75
C GLY A 305 -30.62 9.66 10.69
N VAL A 306 -31.32 8.55 10.41
CA VAL A 306 -30.86 7.54 9.43
C VAL A 306 -31.97 7.28 8.39
N VAL A 307 -32.18 8.22 7.46
CA VAL A 307 -33.21 8.10 6.41
C VAL A 307 -32.64 8.05 4.99
N TRP A 308 -31.31 8.15 4.81
CA TRP A 308 -30.73 8.20 3.46
C TRP A 308 -30.34 6.85 2.83
N LEU A 309 -30.19 5.77 3.62
CA LEU A 309 -29.86 4.44 3.08
C LEU A 309 -31.09 3.62 2.67
N SER A 310 -32.29 3.97 3.14
CA SER A 310 -33.54 3.31 2.78
C SER A 310 -34.21 3.87 1.51
N GLY A 311 -33.78 5.06 1.04
CA GLY A 311 -34.44 5.76 -0.07
C GLY A 311 -33.96 5.38 -1.47
N HIS A 312 -32.78 4.76 -1.62
CA HIS A 312 -32.20 4.42 -2.93
C HIS A 312 -31.87 2.94 -3.14
N LEU A 313 -32.06 2.09 -2.13
CA LEU A 313 -32.32 0.68 -2.38
C LEU A 313 -33.81 0.44 -2.07
N PRO A 314 -34.62 -0.08 -3.00
CA PRO A 314 -35.99 -0.46 -2.70
C PRO A 314 -35.94 -1.70 -1.78
N LEU A 315 -35.68 -1.51 -0.49
CA LEU A 315 -35.91 -2.52 0.53
C LEU A 315 -37.41 -2.51 0.85
N CYS A 316 -38.17 -3.11 -0.06
CA CYS A 316 -39.59 -3.31 0.09
C CYS A 316 -39.82 -4.33 1.24
N GLY A 317 -40.29 -3.84 2.39
CA GLY A 317 -41.15 -4.61 3.30
C GLY A 317 -40.52 -5.66 4.22
N ILE A 318 -39.26 -5.54 4.64
CA ILE A 318 -38.66 -6.50 5.59
C ILE A 318 -38.79 -5.96 7.02
N SER A 319 -39.64 -6.58 7.85
CA SER A 319 -39.59 -6.42 9.31
C SER A 319 -38.76 -7.55 9.92
N LEU A 320 -37.73 -7.23 10.69
CA LEU A 320 -36.92 -8.23 11.41
C LEU A 320 -37.32 -8.29 12.90
N PRO A 321 -37.28 -9.49 13.52
CA PRO A 321 -37.62 -9.66 14.94
C PRO A 321 -36.43 -9.34 15.87
N ALA A 322 -36.73 -8.71 17.01
CA ALA A 322 -35.79 -8.07 17.94
C ALA A 322 -34.94 -9.01 18.84
N SER A 323 -34.40 -10.12 18.34
CA SER A 323 -33.60 -11.06 19.17
C SER A 323 -32.16 -11.27 18.68
N ARG A 324 -31.21 -11.23 19.62
CA ARG A 324 -29.74 -11.39 19.43
C ARG A 324 -29.31 -12.83 19.13
N CYS A 325 -30.07 -13.58 18.33
CA CYS A 325 -29.72 -14.95 17.97
C CYS A 325 -29.11 -14.98 16.56
N ALA A 326 -28.09 -15.82 16.34
CA ALA A 326 -27.51 -16.06 15.01
C ALA A 326 -28.57 -16.43 13.95
N ALA A 327 -29.70 -17.02 14.36
CA ALA A 327 -30.84 -17.31 13.50
C ALA A 327 -31.54 -16.05 12.94
N THR A 328 -31.61 -14.97 13.72
CA THR A 328 -32.20 -13.68 13.32
C THR A 328 -31.34 -12.97 12.29
N TYR A 329 -30.03 -12.98 12.51
CA TYR A 329 -29.04 -12.49 11.55
C TYR A 329 -29.12 -13.29 10.24
N GLN A 330 -29.17 -14.62 10.29
CA GLN A 330 -29.35 -15.46 9.11
C GLN A 330 -30.70 -15.25 8.38
N GLN A 331 -31.77 -14.91 9.11
CA GLN A 331 -33.07 -14.55 8.51
C GLN A 331 -33.01 -13.19 7.79
N ALA A 332 -32.29 -12.20 8.33
CA ALA A 332 -32.02 -10.93 7.66
C ALA A 332 -31.24 -11.12 6.36
N VAL A 333 -30.25 -12.02 6.37
CA VAL A 333 -29.47 -12.40 5.17
C VAL A 333 -30.34 -13.06 4.09
N LYS A 334 -31.26 -13.95 4.48
CA LYS A 334 -32.20 -14.60 3.55
C LYS A 334 -33.24 -13.66 2.95
N ALA A 335 -33.48 -12.50 3.57
CA ALA A 335 -34.43 -11.51 3.08
C ALA A 335 -33.81 -10.54 2.05
N VAL A 336 -32.49 -10.56 1.85
CA VAL A 336 -31.81 -9.82 0.79
C VAL A 336 -32.08 -10.54 -0.55
N PRO A 337 -32.76 -9.91 -1.54
CA PRO A 337 -33.06 -10.59 -2.80
C PRO A 337 -31.77 -10.95 -3.53
N GLU A 338 -31.58 -12.25 -3.82
CA GLU A 338 -30.58 -12.68 -4.80
C GLU A 338 -30.93 -12.05 -6.16
N GLY A 339 -29.96 -11.37 -6.74
CA GLY A 339 -30.19 -10.37 -7.79
C GLY A 339 -31.04 -10.85 -8.97
N LYS A 340 -32.12 -10.11 -9.22
CA LYS A 340 -32.55 -9.75 -10.57
C LYS A 340 -32.89 -8.27 -10.58
N CYS A 341 -31.91 -7.44 -10.92
CA CYS A 341 -32.14 -6.05 -11.25
C CYS A 341 -32.86 -6.01 -12.61
N GLN A 342 -34.19 -6.06 -12.60
CA GLN A 342 -35.00 -5.67 -13.75
C GLN A 342 -35.30 -4.19 -13.58
N LEU A 343 -34.44 -3.34 -14.15
CA LEU A 343 -34.78 -1.94 -14.36
C LEU A 343 -35.83 -1.88 -15.48
N PRO A 344 -36.94 -1.13 -15.32
CA PRO A 344 -37.78 -0.79 -16.44
C PRO A 344 -37.03 0.18 -17.35
N CYS A 345 -36.78 -0.20 -18.61
CA CYS A 345 -36.51 0.74 -19.67
C CYS A 345 -37.71 1.68 -19.78
N SER A 346 -37.55 2.93 -19.34
CA SER A 346 -38.49 3.99 -19.66
C SER A 346 -38.33 4.35 -21.13
N GLU A 347 -39.22 3.83 -21.96
CA GLU A 347 -39.59 4.42 -23.24
C GLU A 347 -40.15 5.83 -22.99
N SER A 348 -39.31 6.86 -23.11
CA SER A 348 -39.75 8.22 -23.40
C SER A 348 -38.56 9.09 -23.80
N ALA A 349 -38.02 8.84 -24.99
CA ALA A 349 -37.29 9.84 -25.75
C ALA A 349 -37.90 9.83 -27.17
N GLY A 350 -38.58 10.92 -27.53
CA GLY A 350 -39.11 11.11 -28.87
C GLY A 350 -37.99 11.11 -29.92
N PRO A 351 -38.33 11.06 -31.23
CA PRO A 351 -37.32 10.98 -32.28
C PRO A 351 -36.47 12.24 -32.30
N CYS A 352 -35.19 12.11 -31.96
CA CYS A 352 -34.18 13.12 -32.27
C CYS A 352 -33.91 13.04 -33.76
N ASP A 353 -34.54 13.97 -34.48
CA ASP A 353 -34.37 14.19 -35.90
C ASP A 353 -32.91 14.57 -36.23
N ASN A 354 -32.42 14.03 -37.34
CA ASN A 354 -31.12 14.30 -37.90
C ASN A 354 -31.05 15.76 -38.40
N GLY A 355 -30.09 16.55 -37.90
CA GLY A 355 -29.91 17.93 -38.37
C GLY A 355 -28.56 18.52 -37.98
N LEU A 356 -27.50 18.16 -38.70
CA LEU A 356 -26.29 18.97 -38.81
C LEU A 356 -26.65 20.33 -39.43
N PRO A 357 -26.22 21.49 -38.88
CA PRO A 357 -26.04 22.69 -39.67
C PRO A 357 -24.59 22.77 -40.17
N PRO A 358 -24.35 23.36 -41.35
CA PRO A 358 -23.07 23.29 -42.03
C PRO A 358 -22.04 24.22 -41.40
N SER A 359 -20.78 23.85 -41.62
CA SER A 359 -19.60 24.69 -41.47
C SER A 359 -19.74 26.03 -42.19
N ASN A 360 -19.32 27.10 -41.50
CA ASN A 360 -18.52 28.18 -42.06
C ASN A 360 -17.57 28.72 -40.99
#